data_AF-A0A0G0U760-F1
#
_entry.id   AF-A0A0G0U760-F1
#
_cell.length_a   1.000
_cell.length_b   1.000
_cell.length_c   1.000
_cell.angle_alpha   90.00
_cell.angle_beta   90.00
_cell.angle_gamma   90.00
#
_symmetry.space_group_name_H-M   'P 1'
#
loop_
_entity.id
_entity.type
_entity.pdbx_description
1 polymer ?
#
loop_
_entity_poly.entity_id
_entity_poly.type
_entity_poly.pdbx_seq_one_letter_code
_entity_poly.pdbx_strand_id
1 'polypeptide(L)'
;MKNFIFTGSTLFFLVVFVKLPHLLWPTGVILAWFSEKGLVMYKDFLNFYFPLSTYFIVPFMKLSNWNLRVEPFISLFIALASTGVIWQIAKKYFTVWGTFISLSFFTLLFYFFTTAIQYTVEATIGLVVAFLIYQIFTYFTKQAALNKSSLFLNGLLISVGELFDQVATPLLGVIYLGFIYLIVKGKFTKKEKTSGVLLLTLGLLLPFILTGLYFWHLQALPDFLDNNIFYYLNYATLANSQTHSAKLPWEEIFIFYTPLLISLPLVLKIKKEKETLYFLIFGAISTIPTIIFSVFHPHHFLYALPLLAILGGLTIDYTFKLKNRSLKIFLIIVWLIFAQQMIFQVLPWYWQKFQSSKGMVLVNDLTTQDSMYPPVVWVKDNTSQDATLLVTGDTLFYLKADRLPANKYFTVLPWHYKPLDKTISTIQSNRPDYWVIAPSYLKRLSQSEEWNSPEITQLIQDELQRCYSKKIEFPDWQIWQKICL
;
A
#
# COMPACT_ATOMS: atom_id res chain seq x y z
N MET A 1 4.40 32.93 7.77
CA MET A 1 5.15 32.06 6.84
C MET A 1 4.79 30.57 6.95
N LYS A 2 4.89 29.90 8.11
CA LYS A 2 4.55 28.46 8.21
C LYS A 2 3.12 28.09 7.81
N ASN A 3 2.13 28.92 8.17
CA ASN A 3 0.74 28.70 7.75
C ASN A 3 0.57 28.80 6.24
N PHE A 4 1.30 29.73 5.59
CA PHE A 4 1.29 29.87 4.13
C PHE A 4 1.86 28.62 3.44
N ILE A 5 2.93 28.02 3.98
CA ILE A 5 3.48 26.75 3.48
C ILE A 5 2.42 25.64 3.56
N PHE A 6 1.75 25.51 4.70
CA PHE A 6 0.69 24.51 4.87
C PHE A 6 -0.47 24.73 3.89
N THR A 7 -0.96 25.95 3.75
CA THR A 7 -1.99 26.30 2.76
C THR A 7 -1.53 25.97 1.34
N GLY A 8 -0.27 26.27 0.99
CA GLY A 8 0.30 25.93 -0.32
C GLY A 8 0.32 24.42 -0.58
N SER A 9 0.72 23.60 0.40
CA SER A 9 0.67 22.14 0.30
C SER A 9 -0.75 21.61 0.11
N THR A 10 -1.71 22.12 0.89
CA THR A 10 -3.13 21.76 0.75
C THR A 10 -3.67 22.12 -0.63
N LEU A 11 -3.41 23.33 -1.10
CA LEU A 11 -3.82 23.77 -2.43
C LEU A 11 -3.20 22.92 -3.54
N PHE A 12 -1.92 22.53 -3.40
CA PHE A 12 -1.27 21.65 -4.36
C PHE A 12 -2.01 20.31 -4.47
N PHE A 13 -2.37 19.67 -3.36
CA PHE A 13 -3.15 18.44 -3.39
C PHE A 13 -4.50 18.60 -4.08
N LEU A 14 -5.20 19.72 -3.85
CA LEU A 14 -6.47 20.00 -4.52
C LEU A 14 -6.31 20.24 -6.02
N VAL A 15 -5.27 20.98 -6.42
CA VAL A 15 -4.95 21.20 -7.84
C VAL A 15 -4.61 19.88 -8.51
N VAL A 16 -3.74 19.08 -7.88
CA VAL A 16 -3.40 17.74 -8.35
C VAL A 16 -4.66 16.88 -8.47
N PHE A 17 -5.52 16.89 -7.45
CA PHE A 17 -6.77 16.13 -7.43
C PHE A 17 -7.66 16.40 -8.64
N VAL A 18 -7.82 17.68 -8.98
CA VAL A 18 -8.65 18.12 -10.12
C VAL A 18 -7.97 17.85 -11.46
N LYS A 19 -6.64 17.90 -11.51
CA LYS A 19 -5.87 17.90 -12.76
C LYS A 19 -5.27 16.56 -13.13
N LEU A 20 -5.01 15.63 -12.23
CA LEU A 20 -4.45 14.31 -12.58
C LEU A 20 -5.53 13.28 -12.88
N PRO A 21 -5.23 12.27 -13.72
CA PRO A 21 -6.10 11.11 -13.89
C PRO A 21 -6.24 10.35 -12.57
N HIS A 22 -7.43 9.75 -12.40
CA HIS A 22 -7.74 8.93 -11.26
C HIS A 22 -7.63 7.46 -11.66
N LEU A 23 -7.06 6.65 -10.77
CA LEU A 23 -6.97 5.20 -10.94
C LEU A 23 -7.65 4.51 -9.77
N LEU A 24 -8.22 3.36 -10.09
CA LEU A 24 -8.71 2.39 -9.11
C LEU A 24 -7.63 1.35 -8.86
N TRP A 25 -7.68 0.71 -7.70
CA TRP A 25 -7.06 -0.60 -7.51
C TRP A 25 -8.12 -1.69 -7.73
N PRO A 26 -8.27 -2.25 -8.96
CA PRO A 26 -9.41 -3.11 -9.28
C PRO A 26 -9.51 -4.31 -8.36
N THR A 27 -8.37 -4.96 -8.06
CA THR A 27 -8.31 -6.07 -7.11
C THR A 27 -8.81 -5.67 -5.72
N GLY A 28 -8.39 -4.52 -5.19
CA GLY A 28 -8.87 -4.02 -3.90
C GLY A 28 -10.38 -3.84 -3.84
N VAL A 29 -10.95 -3.19 -4.86
CA VAL A 29 -12.40 -3.00 -5.03
C VAL A 29 -13.12 -4.35 -5.07
N ILE A 30 -12.62 -5.28 -5.89
CA ILE A 30 -13.25 -6.58 -6.12
C ILE A 30 -13.24 -7.45 -4.86
N LEU A 31 -12.15 -7.47 -4.10
CA LEU A 31 -12.08 -8.20 -2.83
C LEU A 31 -13.09 -7.64 -1.81
N ALA A 32 -13.25 -6.32 -1.78
CA ALA A 32 -14.24 -5.67 -0.93
C ALA A 32 -15.68 -6.03 -1.36
N TRP A 33 -15.91 -6.12 -2.67
CA TRP A 33 -17.19 -6.49 -3.26
C TRP A 33 -17.56 -7.95 -3.01
N PHE A 34 -16.60 -8.88 -3.16
CA PHE A 34 -16.80 -10.28 -2.79
C PHE A 34 -17.20 -10.44 -1.33
N SER A 35 -16.51 -9.72 -0.43
CA SER A 35 -16.85 -9.70 0.99
C SER A 35 -18.27 -9.19 1.25
N GLU A 36 -18.71 -8.18 0.49
CA GLU A 36 -20.06 -7.63 0.59
C GLU A 36 -21.14 -8.59 0.08
N LYS A 37 -20.84 -9.36 -0.96
CA LYS A 37 -21.68 -10.43 -1.50
C LYS A 37 -21.71 -11.69 -0.64
N GLY A 38 -21.05 -11.68 0.52
CA GLY A 38 -21.09 -12.76 1.50
C GLY A 38 -20.00 -13.80 1.34
N LEU A 39 -19.02 -13.61 0.45
CA LEU A 39 -17.87 -14.49 0.34
C LEU A 39 -16.89 -14.24 1.50
N VAL A 40 -16.31 -15.31 2.01
CA VAL A 40 -15.32 -15.29 3.09
C VAL A 40 -13.92 -15.18 2.51
N MET A 41 -13.20 -14.12 2.88
CA MET A 41 -11.81 -13.88 2.51
C MET A 41 -10.89 -15.05 2.92
N TYR A 42 -9.91 -15.37 2.07
CA TYR A 42 -8.97 -16.51 2.14
C TYR A 42 -9.58 -17.88 1.88
N LYS A 43 -10.86 -18.07 2.21
CA LYS A 43 -11.61 -19.31 1.99
C LYS A 43 -12.24 -19.36 0.59
N ASP A 44 -13.09 -18.40 0.29
CA ASP A 44 -13.88 -18.34 -0.95
C ASP A 44 -13.18 -17.52 -2.05
N PHE A 45 -12.29 -16.61 -1.67
CA PHE A 45 -11.40 -15.88 -2.57
C PHE A 45 -10.02 -15.66 -1.96
N LEU A 46 -8.99 -15.79 -2.78
CA LEU A 46 -7.61 -15.76 -2.32
C LEU A 46 -7.15 -14.32 -2.06
N ASN A 47 -6.42 -14.09 -0.98
CA ASN A 47 -5.74 -12.82 -0.76
C ASN A 47 -4.38 -13.03 -0.09
N PHE A 48 -3.40 -12.20 -0.46
CA PHE A 48 -2.05 -12.24 0.13
C PHE A 48 -1.76 -11.05 1.05
N TYR A 49 -2.74 -10.17 1.26
CA TYR A 49 -2.63 -9.02 2.16
C TYR A 49 -3.46 -9.27 3.42
N PHE A 50 -3.10 -8.59 4.50
CA PHE A 50 -3.93 -8.54 5.69
C PHE A 50 -5.31 -7.91 5.40
N PRO A 51 -6.34 -8.29 6.18
CA PRO A 51 -7.74 -8.11 5.77
C PRO A 51 -8.26 -6.67 5.88
N LEU A 52 -7.59 -5.82 6.68
CA LEU A 52 -8.16 -4.52 7.02
C LEU A 52 -8.18 -3.58 5.82
N SER A 53 -7.22 -3.71 4.90
CA SER A 53 -7.20 -2.97 3.64
C SER A 53 -8.50 -3.16 2.83
N THR A 54 -8.98 -4.40 2.74
CA THR A 54 -10.22 -4.78 2.07
C THR A 54 -11.45 -4.33 2.86
N TYR A 55 -11.54 -4.63 4.15
CA TYR A 55 -12.73 -4.28 4.93
C TYR A 55 -12.89 -2.78 5.19
N PHE A 56 -11.80 -2.02 5.22
CA PHE A 56 -11.83 -0.58 5.43
C PHE A 56 -12.60 0.16 4.34
N ILE A 57 -12.52 -0.29 3.09
CA ILE A 57 -13.14 0.43 1.97
C ILE A 57 -14.64 0.11 1.80
N VAL A 58 -15.09 -1.06 2.29
CA VAL A 58 -16.48 -1.53 2.20
C VAL A 58 -17.52 -0.48 2.63
N PRO A 59 -17.43 0.14 3.83
CA PRO A 59 -18.44 1.13 4.25
C PRO A 59 -18.51 2.33 3.30
N PHE A 60 -17.37 2.79 2.77
CA PHE A 60 -17.34 3.92 1.84
C PHE A 60 -17.96 3.56 0.48
N MET A 61 -17.67 2.36 -0.03
CA MET A 61 -18.30 1.85 -1.25
C MET A 61 -19.80 1.64 -1.07
N LYS A 62 -20.25 1.11 0.06
CA LYS A 62 -21.69 0.96 0.34
C LYS A 62 -22.42 2.32 0.38
N LEU A 63 -21.85 3.31 1.08
CA LEU A 63 -22.43 4.65 1.16
C LEU A 63 -22.53 5.35 -0.20
N SER A 64 -21.68 4.96 -1.16
CA SER A 64 -21.68 5.53 -2.50
C SER A 64 -22.39 4.68 -3.55
N ASN A 65 -23.08 3.60 -3.13
CA ASN A 65 -23.66 2.59 -4.02
C ASN A 65 -22.65 2.04 -5.02
N TRP A 66 -21.46 1.67 -4.53
CA TRP A 66 -20.34 1.14 -5.33
C TRP A 66 -19.84 2.10 -6.40
N ASN A 67 -19.94 3.42 -6.16
CA ASN A 67 -19.34 4.41 -7.02
C ASN A 67 -17.82 4.44 -6.82
N LEU A 68 -17.11 3.96 -7.85
CA LEU A 68 -15.66 3.80 -7.86
C LEU A 68 -14.89 5.12 -7.67
N ARG A 69 -15.53 6.28 -7.93
CA ARG A 69 -14.90 7.59 -7.69
C ARG A 69 -14.58 7.86 -6.22
N VAL A 70 -15.11 7.06 -5.30
CA VAL A 70 -14.80 7.15 -3.88
C VAL A 70 -13.32 6.91 -3.58
N GLU A 71 -12.62 6.00 -4.27
CA GLU A 71 -11.23 5.70 -3.93
C GLU A 71 -10.30 6.92 -4.06
N PRO A 72 -10.33 7.68 -5.17
CA PRO A 72 -9.60 8.93 -5.27
C PRO A 72 -9.89 9.93 -4.14
N PHE A 73 -11.16 10.06 -3.71
CA PHE A 73 -11.51 10.96 -2.61
C PHE A 73 -10.92 10.51 -1.28
N ILE A 74 -10.91 9.20 -1.01
CA ILE A 74 -10.26 8.65 0.19
C ILE A 74 -8.75 8.94 0.13
N SER A 75 -8.11 8.75 -1.03
CA SER A 75 -6.69 9.08 -1.22
C SER A 75 -6.38 10.55 -0.92
N LEU A 76 -7.20 11.47 -1.43
CA LEU A 76 -7.08 12.90 -1.13
C LEU A 76 -7.24 13.18 0.37
N PHE A 77 -8.23 12.58 1.01
CA PHE A 77 -8.44 12.75 2.45
C PHE A 77 -7.22 12.27 3.26
N ILE A 78 -6.67 11.11 2.93
CA ILE A 78 -5.47 10.56 3.58
C ILE A 78 -4.27 11.49 3.37
N ALA A 79 -4.06 12.00 2.16
CA ALA A 79 -2.98 12.95 1.85
C ALA A 79 -3.10 14.24 2.69
N LEU A 80 -4.30 14.82 2.74
CA LEU A 80 -4.59 16.03 3.52
C LEU A 80 -4.43 15.79 5.02
N ALA A 81 -4.94 14.68 5.55
CA ALA A 81 -4.81 14.31 6.95
C ALA A 81 -3.32 14.13 7.33
N SER A 82 -2.56 13.42 6.51
CA SER A 82 -1.12 13.18 6.72
C SER A 82 -0.34 14.50 6.74
N THR A 83 -0.65 15.39 5.78
CA THR A 83 -0.08 16.75 5.71
C THR A 83 -0.41 17.55 6.97
N GLY A 84 -1.65 17.45 7.45
CA GLY A 84 -2.09 18.06 8.70
C GLY A 84 -1.25 17.59 9.90
N VAL A 85 -1.03 16.28 10.05
CA VAL A 85 -0.21 15.71 11.13
C VAL A 85 1.26 16.13 11.01
N ILE A 86 1.85 16.04 9.82
CA ILE A 86 3.24 16.47 9.57
C ILE A 86 3.39 17.97 9.89
N TRP A 87 2.42 18.80 9.50
CA TRP A 87 2.42 20.23 9.83
C TRP A 87 2.34 20.47 11.33
N GLN A 88 1.56 19.69 12.09
CA GLN A 88 1.50 19.81 13.55
C GLN A 88 2.85 19.53 14.21
N ILE A 89 3.63 18.57 13.69
CA ILE A 89 5.01 18.33 14.11
C ILE A 89 5.88 19.53 13.71
N ALA A 90 5.91 19.86 12.43
CA ALA A 90 6.82 20.84 11.88
C ALA A 90 6.60 22.27 12.43
N LYS A 91 5.34 22.68 12.63
CA LYS A 91 5.04 24.01 13.17
C LYS A 91 5.57 24.19 14.59
N LYS A 92 5.57 23.11 15.37
CA LYS A 92 5.96 23.09 16.78
C LYS A 92 7.47 22.91 16.97
N TYR A 93 8.11 22.09 16.13
CA TYR A 93 9.49 21.65 16.36
C TYR A 93 10.51 22.20 15.39
N PHE A 94 10.11 22.58 14.18
CA PHE A 94 11.05 22.96 13.12
C PHE A 94 11.14 24.46 12.93
N THR A 95 12.17 24.95 12.24
CA THR A 95 12.20 26.32 11.72
C THR A 95 11.28 26.43 10.50
N VAL A 96 11.24 27.59 9.87
CA VAL A 96 10.46 27.74 8.63
C VAL A 96 11.04 26.89 7.50
N TRP A 97 12.36 26.73 7.44
CA TRP A 97 13.02 25.87 6.44
C TRP A 97 12.73 24.40 6.66
N GLY A 98 12.84 23.90 7.90
CA GLY A 98 12.45 22.53 8.22
C GLY A 98 10.97 22.26 7.96
N THR A 99 10.10 23.25 8.20
CA THR A 99 8.67 23.15 7.84
C THR A 99 8.46 23.07 6.34
N PHE A 100 9.14 23.92 5.57
CA PHE A 100 9.09 23.92 4.11
C PHE A 100 9.55 22.59 3.54
N ILE A 101 10.72 22.09 3.94
CA ILE A 101 11.26 20.82 3.44
C ILE A 101 10.33 19.66 3.80
N SER A 102 9.83 19.57 5.04
CA SER A 102 8.94 18.46 5.42
C SER A 102 7.68 18.41 4.56
N LEU A 103 7.01 19.55 4.43
CA LEU A 103 5.73 19.61 3.73
C LEU A 103 5.91 19.50 2.23
N SER A 104 6.89 20.18 1.63
CA SER A 104 7.16 20.08 0.19
C SER A 104 7.62 18.67 -0.21
N PHE A 105 8.47 18.03 0.59
CA PHE A 105 8.91 16.64 0.34
C PHE A 105 7.73 15.68 0.32
N PHE A 106 6.89 15.71 1.37
CA PHE A 106 5.69 14.87 1.43
C PHE A 106 4.74 15.17 0.28
N THR A 107 4.43 16.44 0.06
CA THR A 107 3.40 16.89 -0.90
C THR A 107 3.76 16.56 -2.34
N LEU A 108 5.01 16.81 -2.74
CA LEU A 108 5.46 16.57 -4.11
C LEU A 108 5.60 15.08 -4.40
N LEU A 109 6.03 14.27 -3.42
CA LEU A 109 6.30 12.86 -3.66
C LEU A 109 5.09 11.94 -3.51
N PHE A 110 4.05 12.35 -2.79
CA PHE A 110 2.87 11.51 -2.52
C PHE A 110 2.22 10.97 -3.81
N TYR A 111 1.82 11.85 -4.75
CA TYR A 111 1.21 11.38 -6.00
C TYR A 111 2.21 11.01 -7.10
N PHE A 112 3.47 11.43 -6.95
CA PHE A 112 4.55 11.01 -7.83
C PHE A 112 4.76 9.49 -7.73
N PHE A 113 4.82 8.95 -6.51
CA PHE A 113 5.04 7.52 -6.28
C PHE A 113 3.81 6.64 -6.53
N THR A 114 2.60 7.19 -6.53
CA THR A 114 1.42 6.43 -6.99
C THR A 114 1.20 6.52 -8.49
N THR A 115 1.88 7.45 -9.16
CA THR A 115 1.78 7.78 -10.59
C THR A 115 0.38 8.23 -11.08
N ALA A 116 -0.59 8.29 -10.18
CA ALA A 116 -1.97 8.74 -10.36
C ALA A 116 -2.64 8.98 -9.01
N ILE A 117 -3.88 9.50 -9.01
CA ILE A 117 -4.67 9.57 -7.78
C ILE A 117 -5.40 8.26 -7.58
N GLN A 118 -4.92 7.47 -6.62
CA GLN A 118 -5.51 6.19 -6.23
C GLN A 118 -5.43 6.02 -4.72
N TYR A 119 -6.43 5.37 -4.13
CA TYR A 119 -6.31 4.86 -2.77
C TYR A 119 -5.26 3.75 -2.78
N THR A 120 -4.28 3.85 -1.89
CA THR A 120 -3.34 2.77 -1.65
C THR A 120 -3.33 2.43 -0.17
N VAL A 121 -3.15 1.15 0.12
CA VAL A 121 -3.09 0.63 1.47
C VAL A 121 -1.95 1.30 2.25
N GLU A 122 -0.82 1.52 1.58
CA GLU A 122 0.39 2.14 2.10
C GLU A 122 0.22 3.62 2.43
N ALA A 123 -0.67 4.35 1.74
CA ALA A 123 -0.99 5.73 2.11
C ALA A 123 -1.65 5.78 3.50
N THR A 124 -2.56 4.84 3.78
CA THR A 124 -3.22 4.72 5.08
C THR A 124 -2.22 4.36 6.18
N ILE A 125 -1.31 3.43 5.90
CA ILE A 125 -0.21 3.11 6.82
C ILE A 125 0.67 4.33 7.06
N GLY A 126 0.99 5.11 6.01
CA GLY A 126 1.72 6.36 6.14
C GLY A 126 1.03 7.34 7.11
N LEU A 127 -0.29 7.51 7.01
CA LEU A 127 -1.06 8.32 7.95
C LEU A 127 -0.91 7.81 9.40
N VAL A 128 -1.03 6.50 9.61
CA VAL A 128 -0.81 5.87 10.93
C VAL A 128 0.60 6.16 11.45
N VAL A 129 1.62 5.99 10.61
CA VAL A 129 3.02 6.29 10.92
C VAL A 129 3.19 7.76 11.31
N ALA A 130 2.57 8.69 10.58
CA ALA A 130 2.62 10.13 10.90
C ALA A 130 2.07 10.42 12.31
N PHE A 131 0.93 9.80 12.67
CA PHE A 131 0.35 9.93 14.02
C PHE A 131 1.26 9.34 15.10
N LEU A 132 1.82 8.15 14.88
CA LEU A 132 2.71 7.51 15.85
C LEU A 132 4.00 8.32 16.05
N ILE A 133 4.58 8.86 14.98
CA ILE A 133 5.74 9.75 15.06
C ILE A 133 5.39 11.04 15.81
N TYR A 134 4.22 11.64 15.57
CA TYR A 134 3.77 12.83 16.32
C TYR A 134 3.74 12.57 17.83
N GLN A 135 3.24 11.40 18.25
CA GLN A 135 3.23 10.99 19.65
C GLN A 135 4.65 10.86 20.18
N ILE A 136 5.52 10.10 19.50
CA ILE A 136 6.93 9.91 19.88
C ILE A 136 7.67 11.25 20.02
N PHE A 137 7.50 12.16 19.06
CA PHE A 137 8.07 13.52 19.13
C PHE A 137 7.60 14.30 20.34
N THR A 138 6.31 14.21 20.67
CA THR A 138 5.74 14.87 21.84
C THR A 138 6.38 14.38 23.13
N TYR A 139 6.65 13.08 23.24
CA TYR A 139 7.30 12.49 24.41
C TYR A 139 8.79 12.84 24.52
N PHE A 140 9.56 12.73 23.43
CA PHE A 140 10.98 13.09 23.45
C PHE A 140 11.24 14.55 23.85
N THR A 141 10.34 15.46 23.46
CA THR A 141 10.57 16.90 23.61
C THR A 141 10.02 17.49 24.90
N LYS A 142 8.88 17.00 25.39
CA LYS A 142 8.23 17.58 26.58
C LYS A 142 8.51 16.82 27.88
N GLN A 143 9.18 15.66 27.84
CA GLN A 143 9.22 14.72 28.98
C GLN A 143 7.82 14.51 29.59
N ALA A 144 6.77 14.59 28.77
CA ALA A 144 5.40 14.43 29.25
C ALA A 144 5.21 12.99 29.72
N ALA A 145 4.52 12.80 30.84
CA ALA A 145 4.13 11.47 31.26
C ALA A 145 3.23 10.84 30.18
N LEU A 146 3.62 9.66 29.69
CA LEU A 146 2.79 8.82 28.83
C LEU A 146 1.48 8.53 29.56
N ASN A 147 0.36 8.99 29.00
CA ASN A 147 -0.93 8.57 29.50
C ASN A 147 -1.11 7.06 29.20
N LYS A 148 -1.51 6.28 30.20
CA LYS A 148 -1.77 4.85 30.06
C LYS A 148 -2.75 4.54 28.93
N SER A 149 -3.81 5.34 28.76
CA SER A 149 -4.75 5.16 27.65
C SER A 149 -4.08 5.43 26.30
N SER A 150 -3.16 6.39 26.22
CA SER A 150 -2.39 6.67 25.00
C SER A 150 -1.47 5.52 24.62
N LEU A 151 -0.88 4.81 25.59
CA LEU A 151 -0.03 3.64 25.30
C LEU A 151 -0.81 2.49 24.67
N PHE A 152 -1.99 2.19 25.24
CA PHE A 152 -2.88 1.19 24.65
C PHE A 152 -3.32 1.59 23.23
N LEU A 153 -3.73 2.86 23.04
CA LEU A 153 -4.14 3.38 21.72
C LEU A 153 -2.99 3.37 20.70
N ASN A 154 -1.76 3.65 21.12
CA ASN A 154 -0.60 3.56 20.23
C ASN A 154 -0.32 2.10 19.83
N GLY A 155 -0.46 1.15 20.75
CA GLY A 155 -0.39 -0.28 20.45
C GLY A 155 -1.45 -0.68 19.42
N LEU A 156 -2.69 -0.25 19.64
CA LEU A 156 -3.80 -0.48 18.72
C LEU A 156 -3.53 0.10 17.33
N LEU A 157 -3.05 1.34 17.25
CA LEU A 157 -2.68 1.98 15.99
C LEU A 157 -1.56 1.23 15.25
N ILE A 158 -0.55 0.72 15.97
CA ILE A 158 0.51 -0.11 15.37
C ILE A 158 -0.09 -1.36 14.74
N SER A 159 -0.92 -2.11 15.48
CA SER A 159 -1.57 -3.31 14.94
C SER A 159 -2.55 -3.02 13.82
N VAL A 160 -3.26 -1.90 13.87
CA VAL A 160 -4.16 -1.47 12.78
C VAL A 160 -3.34 -1.20 11.53
N GLY A 161 -2.23 -0.45 11.65
CA GLY A 161 -1.31 -0.20 10.52
C GLY A 161 -0.76 -1.50 9.93
N GLU A 162 -0.41 -2.47 10.77
CA GLU A 162 0.08 -3.77 10.34
C GLU A 162 -1.01 -4.59 9.63
N LEU A 163 -2.25 -4.56 10.13
CA LEU A 163 -3.39 -5.27 9.52
C LEU A 163 -3.85 -4.66 8.18
N PHE A 164 -3.34 -3.49 7.80
CA PHE A 164 -3.50 -2.98 6.43
C PHE A 164 -2.57 -3.72 5.46
N ASP A 165 -1.28 -3.84 5.79
CA ASP A 165 -0.28 -4.55 4.99
C ASP A 165 0.97 -4.91 5.81
N GLN A 166 1.46 -6.14 5.63
CA GLN A 166 2.71 -6.66 6.22
C GLN A 166 3.98 -5.99 5.66
N VAL A 167 3.93 -5.25 4.55
CA VAL A 167 5.11 -4.53 4.02
C VAL A 167 5.67 -3.52 5.04
N ALA A 168 4.85 -3.08 6.00
CA ALA A 168 5.20 -2.11 7.01
C ALA A 168 5.75 -2.73 8.32
N THR A 169 5.78 -4.07 8.46
CA THR A 169 6.21 -4.74 9.71
C THR A 169 7.54 -4.22 10.26
N PRO A 170 8.61 -4.06 9.43
CA PRO A 170 9.89 -3.59 9.97
C PRO A 170 9.79 -2.19 10.60
N LEU A 171 9.10 -1.26 9.93
CA LEU A 171 8.94 0.11 10.40
C LEU A 171 8.07 0.18 11.65
N LEU A 172 6.93 -0.51 11.64
CA LEU A 172 6.01 -0.56 12.77
C LEU A 172 6.66 -1.25 13.99
N GLY A 173 7.51 -2.25 13.77
CA GLY A 173 8.36 -2.84 14.78
C GLY A 173 9.36 -1.83 15.39
N VAL A 174 10.03 -1.02 14.57
CA VAL A 174 10.89 0.07 15.07
C VAL A 174 10.10 1.08 15.89
N ILE A 175 8.90 1.47 15.43
CA ILE A 175 8.02 2.39 16.16
C ILE A 175 7.62 1.80 17.53
N TYR A 176 7.24 0.53 17.57
CA TYR A 176 6.93 -0.20 18.80
C TYR A 176 8.12 -0.21 19.78
N LEU A 177 9.32 -0.55 19.29
CA LEU A 177 10.54 -0.52 20.09
C LEU A 177 10.88 0.91 20.56
N GLY A 178 10.58 1.93 19.75
CA GLY A 178 10.69 3.33 20.13
C GLY A 178 9.81 3.69 21.33
N PHE A 179 8.56 3.22 21.37
CA PHE A 179 7.69 3.39 22.54
C PHE A 179 8.19 2.61 23.76
N ILE A 180 8.66 1.37 23.59
CA ILE A 180 9.29 0.61 24.70
C ILE A 180 10.47 1.39 25.27
N TYR A 181 11.35 1.90 24.40
CA TYR A 181 12.50 2.69 24.80
C TYR A 181 12.08 3.93 25.61
N LEU A 182 11.05 4.66 25.15
CA LEU A 182 10.50 5.82 25.86
C LEU A 182 9.94 5.44 27.24
N ILE A 183 9.26 4.32 27.38
CA ILE A 183 8.74 3.82 28.66
C ILE A 183 9.89 3.46 29.60
N VAL A 184 10.89 2.72 29.11
CA VAL A 184 12.03 2.24 29.91
C VAL A 184 12.91 3.40 30.36
N LYS A 185 13.18 4.36 29.49
CA LYS A 185 14.02 5.52 29.79
C LYS A 185 13.28 6.62 30.56
N GLY A 186 11.96 6.69 30.41
CA GLY A 186 11.14 7.70 31.09
C GLY A 186 11.24 7.65 32.62
N LYS A 187 10.83 8.75 33.26
CA LYS A 187 10.81 8.92 34.73
C LYS A 187 9.63 8.18 35.38
N PHE A 188 9.42 6.93 35.00
CA PHE A 188 8.35 6.06 35.53
C PHE A 188 8.89 5.19 36.65
N THR A 189 8.04 4.88 37.62
CA THR A 189 8.30 3.81 38.60
C THR A 189 8.35 2.45 37.92
N LYS A 190 8.97 1.44 38.55
CA LYS A 190 9.03 0.06 38.00
C LYS A 190 7.63 -0.48 37.66
N LYS A 191 6.65 -0.26 38.53
CA LYS A 191 5.25 -0.68 38.32
C LYS A 191 4.61 0.01 37.11
N GLU A 192 4.87 1.30 36.92
CA GLU A 192 4.37 2.05 35.76
C GLU A 192 5.03 1.62 34.46
N LYS A 193 6.33 1.31 34.48
CA LYS A 193 7.03 0.75 33.31
C LYS A 193 6.41 -0.57 32.87
N THR A 194 6.25 -1.51 33.79
CA THR A 194 5.62 -2.81 33.51
C THR A 194 4.20 -2.65 33.00
N SER A 195 3.39 -1.82 33.68
CA SER A 195 2.01 -1.54 33.26
C SER A 195 1.95 -0.86 31.89
N GLY A 196 2.87 0.05 31.58
CA GLY A 196 2.93 0.76 30.31
C GLY A 196 3.29 -0.17 29.15
N VAL A 197 4.31 -1.01 29.33
CA VAL A 197 4.68 -2.03 28.34
C VAL A 197 3.51 -2.99 28.13
N LEU A 198 2.90 -3.48 29.21
CA LEU A 198 1.74 -4.38 29.13
C LEU A 198 0.57 -3.74 28.38
N LEU A 199 0.23 -2.48 28.64
CA LEU A 199 -0.83 -1.78 27.92
C LEU A 199 -0.50 -1.59 26.43
N LEU A 200 0.73 -1.21 26.09
CA LEU A 200 1.18 -1.10 24.70
C LEU A 200 1.07 -2.45 23.98
N THR A 201 1.58 -3.52 24.59
CA THR A 201 1.54 -4.88 24.03
C THR A 201 0.12 -5.42 23.94
N LEU A 202 -0.74 -5.17 24.93
CA LEU A 202 -2.16 -5.55 24.85
C LEU A 202 -2.88 -4.81 23.73
N GLY A 203 -2.60 -3.50 23.55
CA GLY A 203 -3.12 -2.73 22.44
C GLY A 203 -2.72 -3.30 21.09
N LEU A 204 -1.45 -3.71 20.96
CA LEU A 204 -0.91 -4.37 19.77
C LEU A 204 -1.55 -5.75 19.50
N LEU A 205 -1.64 -6.61 20.52
CA LEU A 205 -2.10 -7.98 20.33
C LEU A 205 -3.62 -8.09 20.12
N LEU A 206 -4.41 -7.19 20.70
CA LEU A 206 -5.86 -7.29 20.67
C LEU A 206 -6.43 -7.36 19.24
N PRO A 207 -6.08 -6.47 18.28
CA PRO A 207 -6.60 -6.58 16.92
C PRO A 207 -6.18 -7.85 16.17
N PHE A 208 -4.98 -8.39 16.44
CA PHE A 208 -4.57 -9.69 15.88
C PHE A 208 -5.39 -10.85 16.45
N ILE A 209 -5.62 -10.85 17.76
CA ILE A 209 -6.46 -11.87 18.42
C ILE A 209 -7.88 -11.80 17.86
N LEU A 210 -8.46 -10.61 17.74
CA LEU A 210 -9.81 -10.43 17.18
C LEU A 210 -9.90 -10.89 15.72
N THR A 211 -8.90 -10.53 14.89
CA THR A 211 -8.80 -11.00 13.50
C THR A 211 -8.68 -12.52 13.43
N GLY A 212 -7.85 -13.12 14.28
CA GLY A 212 -7.69 -14.57 14.35
C GLY A 212 -8.96 -15.29 14.78
N LEU A 213 -9.66 -14.77 15.80
CA LEU A 213 -10.95 -15.30 16.26
C LEU A 213 -12.04 -15.17 15.18
N TYR A 214 -12.05 -14.06 14.44
CA TYR A 214 -12.97 -13.83 13.33
C TYR A 214 -12.78 -14.89 12.22
N PHE A 215 -11.55 -15.10 11.74
CA PHE A 215 -11.31 -16.12 10.73
C PHE A 215 -11.39 -17.55 11.25
N TRP A 216 -11.18 -17.77 12.54
CA TRP A 216 -11.45 -19.06 13.16
C TRP A 216 -12.94 -19.39 13.11
N HIS A 217 -13.80 -18.42 13.49
CA HIS A 217 -15.25 -18.56 13.42
C HIS A 217 -15.74 -18.85 11.99
N LEU A 218 -15.14 -18.23 10.98
CA LEU A 218 -15.48 -18.43 9.57
C LEU A 218 -14.80 -19.66 8.92
N GLN A 219 -14.04 -20.45 9.69
CA GLN A 219 -13.26 -21.61 9.21
C GLN A 219 -12.23 -21.24 8.12
N ALA A 220 -11.73 -20.01 8.14
CA ALA A 220 -10.75 -19.48 7.20
C ALA A 220 -9.37 -19.26 7.84
N LEU A 221 -9.22 -19.49 9.16
CA LEU A 221 -7.95 -19.27 9.87
C LEU A 221 -6.76 -20.03 9.26
N PRO A 222 -6.87 -21.32 8.86
CA PRO A 222 -5.76 -22.02 8.22
C PRO A 222 -5.34 -21.36 6.91
N ASP A 223 -6.28 -21.02 6.01
CA ASP A 223 -5.97 -20.33 4.75
C ASP A 223 -5.44 -18.91 4.99
N PHE A 224 -5.91 -18.21 6.04
CA PHE A 224 -5.38 -16.91 6.44
C PHE A 224 -3.91 -16.99 6.84
N LEU A 225 -3.55 -17.94 7.72
CA LEU A 225 -2.16 -18.13 8.15
C LEU A 225 -1.27 -18.61 7.00
N ASP A 226 -1.80 -19.50 6.15
CA ASP A 226 -1.10 -19.97 4.95
C ASP A 226 -0.76 -18.79 4.04
N ASN A 227 -1.76 -18.02 3.59
CA ASN A 227 -1.54 -16.98 2.60
C ASN A 227 -0.73 -15.77 3.11
N ASN A 228 -0.82 -15.42 4.41
CA ASN A 228 -0.13 -14.22 4.93
C ASN A 228 1.21 -14.51 5.60
N ILE A 229 1.45 -15.74 6.07
CA ILE A 229 2.67 -16.10 6.82
C ILE A 229 3.43 -17.20 6.09
N PHE A 230 2.84 -18.38 5.94
CA PHE A 230 3.56 -19.55 5.45
C PHE A 230 3.87 -19.46 3.97
N TYR A 231 3.01 -18.82 3.18
CA TYR A 231 3.20 -18.67 1.74
C TYR A 231 4.50 -17.92 1.44
N TYR A 232 4.76 -16.80 2.12
CA TYR A 232 6.02 -16.08 1.95
C TYR A 232 7.21 -16.89 2.45
N LEU A 233 7.09 -17.65 3.54
CA LEU A 233 8.19 -18.50 4.01
C LEU A 233 8.52 -19.65 3.05
N ASN A 234 7.50 -20.25 2.44
CA ASN A 234 7.63 -21.44 1.60
C ASN A 234 7.88 -21.09 0.12
N TYR A 235 7.41 -19.93 -0.34
CA TYR A 235 7.32 -19.58 -1.75
C TYR A 235 7.83 -18.17 -2.08
N ALA A 236 8.50 -17.44 -1.15
CA ALA A 236 9.10 -16.13 -1.46
C ALA A 236 10.07 -16.16 -2.66
N THR A 237 10.70 -17.30 -2.93
CA THR A 237 11.58 -17.48 -4.08
C THR A 237 10.83 -17.46 -5.41
N LEU A 238 9.52 -17.76 -5.42
CA LEU A 238 8.69 -17.73 -6.64
C LEU A 238 8.35 -16.30 -7.09
N ALA A 239 8.40 -15.33 -6.18
CA ALA A 239 8.25 -13.91 -6.50
C ALA A 239 9.58 -13.24 -6.90
N ASN A 240 10.72 -13.90 -6.64
CA ASN A 240 12.05 -13.42 -7.01
C ASN A 240 12.34 -13.78 -8.48
N SER A 241 11.92 -12.92 -9.41
CA SER A 241 12.57 -12.96 -10.72
C SER A 241 14.03 -12.52 -10.53
N GLN A 242 14.98 -13.34 -10.99
CA GLN A 242 16.43 -13.13 -10.83
C GLN A 242 16.95 -11.82 -11.46
N THR A 243 16.09 -11.00 -12.05
CA THR A 243 16.37 -9.74 -12.75
C THR A 243 16.01 -8.47 -11.96
N HIS A 244 15.44 -8.58 -10.74
CA HIS A 244 14.84 -7.43 -10.03
C HIS A 244 15.83 -6.35 -9.56
N SER A 245 16.95 -6.71 -8.90
CA SER A 245 17.82 -5.70 -8.26
C SER A 245 18.57 -4.78 -9.24
N ALA A 246 18.90 -5.28 -10.44
CA ALA A 246 19.55 -4.50 -11.49
C ALA A 246 18.58 -3.56 -12.25
N LYS A 247 17.26 -3.81 -12.18
CA LYS A 247 16.20 -3.02 -12.83
C LYS A 247 15.44 -2.09 -11.87
N LEU A 248 15.86 -1.97 -10.61
CA LEU A 248 15.23 -1.05 -9.66
C LEU A 248 15.37 0.40 -10.13
N PRO A 249 14.36 1.26 -9.90
CA PRO A 249 14.45 2.68 -10.23
C PRO A 249 15.30 3.40 -9.19
N TRP A 250 16.62 3.23 -9.29
CA TRP A 250 17.59 3.76 -8.35
C TRP A 250 17.51 5.27 -8.17
N GLU A 251 17.10 6.01 -9.21
CA GLU A 251 16.89 7.45 -9.14
C GLU A 251 15.77 7.82 -8.16
N GLU A 252 14.62 7.14 -8.26
CA GLU A 252 13.47 7.34 -7.37
C GLU A 252 13.78 6.92 -5.93
N ILE A 253 14.47 5.77 -5.78
CA ILE A 253 14.96 5.29 -4.48
C ILE A 253 15.91 6.31 -3.86
N PHE A 254 16.82 6.88 -4.64
CA PHE A 254 17.79 7.88 -4.17
C PHE A 254 17.09 9.17 -3.74
N ILE A 255 16.17 9.70 -4.55
CA ILE A 255 15.34 10.86 -4.18
C ILE A 255 14.63 10.59 -2.85
N PHE A 256 14.01 9.42 -2.72
CA PHE A 256 13.26 9.04 -1.53
C PHE A 256 14.13 8.97 -0.26
N TYR A 257 15.30 8.34 -0.34
CA TYR A 257 16.20 8.17 0.80
C TYR A 257 17.20 9.31 1.00
N THR A 258 17.15 10.37 0.20
CA THR A 258 18.05 11.52 0.34
C THR A 258 18.02 12.13 1.76
N PRO A 259 16.85 12.34 2.41
CA PRO A 259 16.81 12.78 3.81
C PRO A 259 17.62 11.89 4.75
N LEU A 260 17.57 10.56 4.58
CA LEU A 260 18.35 9.62 5.37
C LEU A 260 19.85 9.80 5.14
N LEU A 261 20.29 9.85 3.87
CA LEU A 261 21.70 10.00 3.51
C LEU A 261 22.32 11.29 4.10
N ILE A 262 21.59 12.41 4.02
CA ILE A 262 22.03 13.70 4.59
C ILE A 262 22.06 13.65 6.13
N SER A 263 21.20 12.84 6.75
CA SER A 263 21.11 12.73 8.21
C SER A 263 22.26 11.93 8.84
N LEU A 264 22.84 10.97 8.11
CA LEU A 264 23.88 10.08 8.64
C LEU A 264 25.13 10.84 9.19
N PRO A 265 25.72 11.82 8.48
CA PRO A 265 26.85 12.59 9.02
C PRO A 265 26.51 13.42 10.28
N LEU A 266 25.24 13.77 10.47
CA LEU A 266 24.78 14.59 11.60
C LEU A 266 24.71 13.83 12.92
N VAL A 267 24.54 12.50 12.85
CA VAL A 267 24.45 11.56 13.99
C VAL A 267 25.60 11.72 14.97
N LEU A 268 26.81 12.00 14.46
CA LEU A 268 28.03 12.10 15.25
C LEU A 268 28.25 13.49 15.86
N LYS A 269 27.52 14.51 15.41
CA LYS A 269 27.76 15.92 15.77
C LYS A 269 26.66 16.50 16.66
N ILE A 270 25.46 15.95 16.61
CA ILE A 270 24.32 16.45 17.38
C ILE A 270 24.30 15.83 18.78
N LYS A 271 24.43 16.67 19.81
CA LYS A 271 24.33 16.27 21.22
C LYS A 271 22.91 16.40 21.78
N LYS A 272 22.16 17.42 21.35
CA LYS A 272 20.79 17.72 21.79
C LYS A 272 19.80 17.03 20.85
N GLU A 273 18.76 16.36 21.37
CA GLU A 273 17.72 15.66 20.57
C GLU A 273 18.25 14.49 19.69
N LYS A 274 19.45 13.98 20.01
CA LYS A 274 20.08 12.81 19.38
C LYS A 274 19.14 11.61 19.22
N GLU A 275 18.27 11.39 20.19
CA GLU A 275 17.39 10.21 20.25
C GLU A 275 16.29 10.25 19.20
N THR A 276 15.69 11.43 19.00
CA THR A 276 14.69 11.63 17.94
C THR A 276 15.29 11.40 16.57
N LEU A 277 16.50 11.93 16.33
CA LEU A 277 17.20 11.73 15.07
C LEU A 277 17.54 10.25 14.84
N TYR A 278 18.01 9.56 15.89
CA TYR A 278 18.37 8.14 15.79
C TYR A 278 17.14 7.26 15.53
N PHE A 279 16.04 7.55 16.21
CA PHE A 279 14.77 6.88 15.98
C PHE A 279 14.33 7.02 14.52
N LEU A 280 14.35 8.25 13.97
CA LEU A 280 13.96 8.47 12.58
C LEU A 280 14.91 7.81 11.58
N ILE A 281 16.23 7.87 11.80
CA ILE A 281 17.21 7.20 10.93
C ILE A 281 17.01 5.68 10.98
N PHE A 282 16.88 5.10 12.17
CA PHE A 282 16.67 3.66 12.30
C PHE A 282 15.33 3.23 11.68
N GLY A 283 14.27 4.03 11.85
CA GLY A 283 13.00 3.84 11.16
C GLY A 283 13.17 3.86 9.63
N ALA A 284 13.85 4.86 9.07
CA ALA A 284 14.13 4.93 7.63
C ALA A 284 15.00 3.77 7.13
N ILE A 285 15.98 3.30 7.90
CA ILE A 285 16.80 2.14 7.50
C ILE A 285 15.96 0.86 7.49
N SER A 286 15.02 0.71 8.43
CA SER A 286 14.18 -0.49 8.53
C SER A 286 13.27 -0.70 7.32
N THR A 287 13.01 0.33 6.50
CA THR A 287 12.17 0.26 5.30
C THR A 287 12.94 -0.20 4.06
N ILE A 288 14.28 -0.22 4.13
CA ILE A 288 15.13 -0.59 2.99
C ILE A 288 14.85 -2.03 2.54
N PRO A 289 14.75 -3.05 3.43
CA PRO A 289 14.55 -4.42 2.98
C PRO A 289 13.24 -4.61 2.22
N THR A 290 12.16 -3.99 2.69
CA THR A 290 10.83 -4.14 2.08
C THR A 290 10.66 -3.30 0.82
N ILE A 291 11.48 -2.28 0.60
CA ILE A 291 11.49 -1.51 -0.65
C ILE A 291 12.44 -2.13 -1.69
N ILE A 292 13.61 -2.64 -1.30
CA ILE A 292 14.64 -3.10 -2.25
C ILE A 292 14.52 -4.60 -2.57
N PHE A 293 14.15 -5.43 -1.60
CA PHE A 293 14.16 -6.89 -1.75
C PHE A 293 12.77 -7.52 -1.90
N SER A 294 11.71 -6.71 -1.97
CA SER A 294 10.37 -7.18 -2.36
C SER A 294 10.14 -6.97 -3.87
N VAL A 295 9.02 -7.49 -4.38
CA VAL A 295 8.52 -7.08 -5.69
C VAL A 295 8.29 -5.56 -5.64
N PHE A 296 9.12 -4.83 -6.37
CA PHE A 296 9.15 -3.38 -6.24
C PHE A 296 7.89 -2.76 -6.85
N HIS A 297 7.15 -2.04 -6.01
CA HIS A 297 6.10 -1.15 -6.45
C HIS A 297 6.34 0.27 -5.92
N PRO A 298 6.29 1.31 -6.78
CA PRO A 298 6.50 2.69 -6.35
C PRO A 298 5.62 3.13 -5.17
N HIS A 299 4.38 2.65 -5.08
CA HIS A 299 3.47 3.02 -3.98
C HIS A 299 3.92 2.51 -2.60
N HIS A 300 4.85 1.54 -2.53
CA HIS A 300 5.47 1.13 -1.26
C HIS A 300 6.24 2.28 -0.60
N PHE A 301 6.65 3.32 -1.32
CA PHE A 301 7.27 4.49 -0.68
C PHE A 301 6.32 5.24 0.26
N LEU A 302 5.00 5.13 0.07
CA LEU A 302 4.03 5.95 0.81
C LEU A 302 3.96 5.66 2.29
N TYR A 303 4.17 4.41 2.72
CA TYR A 303 4.08 4.06 4.14
C TYR A 303 5.21 4.70 4.96
N ALA A 304 6.36 4.95 4.34
CA ALA A 304 7.54 5.55 4.96
C ALA A 304 7.70 7.05 4.64
N LEU A 305 6.95 7.57 3.67
CA LEU A 305 7.05 8.95 3.19
C LEU A 305 6.90 10.00 4.31
N PRO A 306 5.94 9.89 5.26
CA PRO A 306 5.84 10.83 6.38
C PRO A 306 7.07 10.85 7.28
N LEU A 307 7.67 9.69 7.53
CA LEU A 307 8.87 9.57 8.34
C LEU A 307 10.04 10.31 7.69
N LEU A 308 10.26 10.09 6.40
CA LEU A 308 11.35 10.72 5.64
C LEU A 308 11.12 12.22 5.45
N ALA A 309 9.87 12.65 5.29
CA ALA A 309 9.50 14.07 5.27
C ALA A 309 9.90 14.76 6.58
N ILE A 310 9.54 14.18 7.73
CA ILE A 310 9.88 14.71 9.06
C ILE A 310 11.39 14.69 9.29
N LEU A 311 12.08 13.61 8.87
CA LEU A 311 13.53 13.50 8.93
C LEU A 311 14.20 14.61 8.10
N GLY A 312 13.72 14.86 6.88
CA GLY A 312 14.23 15.93 6.02
C GLY A 312 14.13 17.30 6.67
N GLY A 313 12.97 17.62 7.27
CA GLY A 313 12.77 18.89 7.99
C GLY A 313 13.67 19.06 9.20
N LEU A 314 13.85 17.99 9.99
CA LEU A 314 14.75 18.00 11.14
C LEU A 314 16.22 18.18 10.71
N THR A 315 16.60 17.51 9.63
CA THR A 315 17.98 17.49 9.12
C THR A 315 18.40 18.82 8.52
N ILE A 316 17.54 19.50 7.75
CA ILE A 316 17.86 20.85 7.24
C ILE A 316 18.04 21.86 8.38
N ASP A 317 17.21 21.77 9.44
CA ASP A 317 17.32 22.64 10.60
C ASP A 317 18.65 22.45 11.33
N TYR A 318 19.10 21.21 11.47
CA TYR A 318 20.40 20.94 12.06
C TYR A 318 21.55 21.36 11.16
N THR A 319 21.45 21.16 9.85
CA THR A 319 22.45 21.64 8.88
C THR A 319 22.70 23.14 9.04
N PHE A 320 21.65 23.96 9.20
CA PHE A 320 21.82 25.39 9.40
C PHE A 320 22.45 25.76 10.75
N LYS A 321 22.22 24.94 11.79
CA LYS A 321 22.77 25.11 13.14
C LYS A 321 24.19 24.54 13.32
N LEU A 322 24.73 23.83 12.31
CA LEU A 322 26.08 23.26 12.41
C LEU A 322 27.16 24.34 12.55
N LYS A 323 28.06 24.12 13.52
CA LYS A 323 29.27 24.93 13.71
C LYS A 323 30.40 24.57 12.75
N ASN A 324 30.49 23.31 12.32
CA ASN A 324 31.51 22.86 11.36
C ASN A 324 31.16 23.40 9.96
N ARG A 325 31.91 24.41 9.49
CA ARG A 325 31.66 25.11 8.23
C ARG A 325 31.77 24.18 7.02
N SER A 326 32.78 23.31 6.95
CA SER A 326 32.98 22.41 5.81
C SER A 326 31.84 21.41 5.68
N LEU A 327 31.44 20.76 6.78
CA LEU A 327 30.31 19.85 6.79
C LEU A 327 28.99 20.57 6.45
N LYS A 328 28.78 21.78 7.00
CA LYS A 328 27.61 22.60 6.69
C LYS A 328 27.52 22.93 5.19
N ILE A 329 28.61 23.37 4.58
CA ILE A 329 28.66 23.68 3.14
C ILE A 329 28.38 22.41 2.33
N PHE A 330 29.03 21.30 2.65
CA PHE A 330 28.78 20.02 1.99
C PHE A 330 27.30 19.62 2.04
N LEU A 331 26.68 19.63 3.23
CA LEU A 331 25.27 19.26 3.38
C LEU A 331 24.33 20.23 2.66
N ILE A 332 24.65 21.54 2.61
CA ILE A 332 23.88 22.51 1.82
C ILE A 332 23.98 22.18 0.33
N ILE A 333 25.17 21.84 -0.18
CA ILE A 333 25.34 21.41 -1.57
C ILE A 333 24.50 20.17 -1.87
N VAL A 334 24.50 19.17 -0.97
CA VAL A 334 23.66 17.98 -1.15
C VAL A 334 22.17 18.33 -1.16
N TRP A 335 21.71 19.25 -0.30
CA TRP A 335 20.34 19.77 -0.35
C TRP A 335 20.01 20.51 -1.65
N LEU A 336 20.97 21.24 -2.22
CA LEU A 336 20.79 21.91 -3.52
C LEU A 336 20.72 20.90 -4.67
N ILE A 337 21.56 19.86 -4.65
CA ILE A 337 21.48 18.75 -5.62
C ILE A 337 20.13 18.04 -5.50
N PHE A 338 19.65 17.80 -4.28
CA PHE A 338 18.32 17.25 -4.05
C PHE A 338 17.21 18.14 -4.62
N ALA A 339 17.26 19.45 -4.34
CA ALA A 339 16.28 20.40 -4.86
C ALA A 339 16.32 20.44 -6.40
N GLN A 340 17.52 20.36 -6.99
CA GLN A 340 17.71 20.24 -8.43
C GLN A 340 17.03 18.97 -8.96
N GLN A 341 17.26 17.81 -8.35
CA GLN A 341 16.60 16.55 -8.75
C GLN A 341 15.08 16.64 -8.68
N MET A 342 14.52 17.24 -7.62
CA MET A 342 13.08 17.48 -7.52
C MET A 342 12.56 18.35 -8.68
N ILE A 343 13.32 19.37 -9.09
CA ILE A 343 12.95 20.27 -10.21
C ILE A 343 13.06 19.57 -11.57
N PHE A 344 14.01 18.67 -11.77
CA PHE A 344 14.25 18.04 -13.07
C PHE A 344 13.58 16.67 -13.25
N GLN A 345 13.15 16.01 -12.17
CA GLN A 345 12.49 14.69 -12.25
C GLN A 345 11.02 14.77 -11.84
N VAL A 346 10.74 15.34 -10.67
CA VAL A 346 9.39 15.34 -10.09
C VAL A 346 8.50 16.40 -10.73
N LEU A 347 8.98 17.65 -10.88
CA LEU A 347 8.16 18.71 -11.50
C LEU A 347 7.82 18.47 -12.97
N PRO A 348 8.72 17.97 -13.84
CA PRO A 348 8.38 17.69 -15.23
C PRO A 348 7.36 16.57 -15.35
N TRP A 349 7.39 15.60 -14.43
CA TRP A 349 6.36 14.57 -14.34
C TRP A 349 4.96 15.18 -14.09
N TYR A 350 4.83 16.07 -13.09
CA TYR A 350 3.57 16.78 -12.86
C TYR A 350 3.16 17.65 -14.05
N TRP A 351 4.11 18.36 -14.65
CA TRP A 351 3.86 19.22 -15.80
C TRP A 351 3.30 18.43 -16.99
N GLN A 352 3.96 17.32 -17.36
CA GLN A 352 3.51 16.44 -18.44
C GLN A 352 2.10 15.89 -18.17
N LYS A 353 1.83 15.47 -16.93
CA LYS A 353 0.51 14.95 -16.57
C LYS A 353 -0.57 16.04 -16.57
N PHE A 354 -0.28 17.25 -16.11
CA PHE A 354 -1.23 18.36 -16.17
C PHE A 354 -1.57 18.79 -17.61
N GLN A 355 -0.63 18.66 -18.55
CA GLN A 355 -0.86 18.95 -19.96
C GLN A 355 -1.67 17.85 -20.69
N SER A 356 -1.45 16.59 -20.31
CA SER A 356 -2.05 15.42 -20.98
C SER A 356 -3.36 14.94 -20.36
N SER A 357 -3.74 15.48 -19.20
CA SER A 357 -4.88 14.94 -18.44
C SER A 357 -6.24 15.29 -19.04
N LYS A 358 -7.13 14.30 -18.99
CA LYS A 358 -8.55 14.43 -19.32
C LYS A 358 -9.41 14.87 -18.11
N GLY A 359 -8.81 15.31 -17.00
CA GLY A 359 -9.51 15.75 -15.78
C GLY A 359 -9.83 14.62 -14.81
N MET A 360 -10.90 14.76 -14.01
CA MET A 360 -11.38 13.79 -12.98
C MET A 360 -12.01 12.51 -13.59
N VAL A 361 -11.36 11.93 -14.60
CA VAL A 361 -11.77 10.68 -15.24
C VAL A 361 -11.06 9.52 -14.55
N LEU A 362 -11.82 8.48 -14.23
CA LEU A 362 -11.27 7.19 -13.82
C LEU A 362 -10.78 6.45 -15.06
N VAL A 363 -9.46 6.34 -15.22
CA VAL A 363 -8.85 5.88 -16.49
C VAL A 363 -9.00 4.37 -16.68
N ASN A 364 -9.12 3.60 -15.60
CA ASN A 364 -9.27 2.15 -15.62
C ASN A 364 -10.66 1.68 -15.16
N ASP A 365 -11.68 2.54 -15.27
CA ASP A 365 -13.07 2.09 -15.17
C ASP A 365 -13.57 1.57 -16.54
N LEU A 366 -14.59 0.72 -16.53
CA LEU A 366 -15.19 0.17 -17.74
C LEU A 366 -16.11 1.20 -18.41
N THR A 367 -15.78 1.58 -19.63
CA THR A 367 -16.57 2.43 -20.53
C THR A 367 -17.11 1.63 -21.72
N THR A 368 -18.07 2.19 -22.46
CA THR A 368 -18.67 1.54 -23.64
C THR A 368 -17.71 1.35 -24.80
N GLN A 369 -16.54 2.01 -24.77
CA GLN A 369 -15.51 1.91 -25.82
C GLN A 369 -14.49 0.81 -25.54
N ASP A 370 -14.47 0.26 -24.33
CA ASP A 370 -13.49 -0.75 -23.93
C ASP A 370 -13.87 -2.13 -24.49
N SER A 371 -12.86 -2.92 -24.88
CA SER A 371 -13.08 -4.26 -25.44
C SER A 371 -13.69 -5.24 -24.42
N MET A 372 -13.60 -4.94 -23.12
CA MET A 372 -14.27 -5.67 -22.05
C MET A 372 -15.78 -5.37 -21.95
N TYR A 373 -16.28 -4.28 -22.53
CA TYR A 373 -17.69 -3.90 -22.39
C TYR A 373 -18.66 -4.90 -23.05
N PRO A 374 -18.49 -5.30 -24.33
CA PRO A 374 -19.36 -6.29 -24.96
C PRO A 374 -19.45 -7.64 -24.23
N PRO A 375 -18.34 -8.28 -23.79
CA PRO A 375 -18.45 -9.55 -23.05
C PRO A 375 -19.11 -9.37 -21.68
N VAL A 376 -18.91 -8.25 -20.98
CA VAL A 376 -19.62 -7.95 -19.72
C VAL A 376 -21.14 -7.90 -19.93
N VAL A 377 -21.59 -7.19 -20.96
CA VAL A 377 -23.02 -7.10 -21.31
C VAL A 377 -23.56 -8.48 -21.69
N TRP A 378 -22.83 -9.24 -22.51
CA TRP A 378 -23.25 -10.59 -22.88
C TRP A 378 -23.44 -11.50 -21.66
N VAL A 379 -22.50 -11.50 -20.70
CA VAL A 379 -22.62 -12.33 -19.49
C VAL A 379 -23.85 -11.93 -18.68
N LYS A 380 -24.12 -10.64 -18.52
CA LYS A 380 -25.31 -10.17 -17.81
C LYS A 380 -26.61 -10.65 -18.44
N ASP A 381 -26.68 -10.59 -19.77
CA ASP A 381 -27.92 -10.84 -20.51
C ASP A 381 -28.16 -12.34 -20.79
N ASN A 382 -27.10 -13.17 -20.79
CA ASN A 382 -27.17 -14.57 -21.24
C ASN A 382 -26.85 -15.61 -20.15
N THR A 383 -26.58 -15.19 -18.91
CA THR A 383 -26.29 -16.11 -17.80
C THR A 383 -27.21 -15.83 -16.61
N SER A 384 -27.50 -16.85 -15.80
CA SER A 384 -28.23 -16.67 -14.54
C SER A 384 -27.40 -15.82 -13.56
N GLN A 385 -28.07 -15.18 -12.59
CA GLN A 385 -27.37 -14.43 -11.52
C GLN A 385 -26.45 -15.32 -10.69
N ASP A 386 -26.83 -16.58 -10.49
CA ASP A 386 -26.05 -17.56 -9.72
C ASP A 386 -24.91 -18.20 -10.53
N ALA A 387 -24.78 -17.86 -11.81
CA ALA A 387 -23.70 -18.37 -12.64
C ALA A 387 -22.34 -17.92 -12.09
N THR A 388 -21.43 -18.87 -11.96
CA THR A 388 -20.09 -18.64 -11.45
C THR A 388 -19.09 -18.47 -12.59
N LEU A 389 -18.14 -17.56 -12.41
CA LEU A 389 -17.12 -17.26 -13.42
C LEU A 389 -15.72 -17.63 -12.93
N LEU A 390 -14.83 -17.81 -13.90
CA LEU A 390 -13.39 -17.66 -13.67
C LEU A 390 -12.81 -16.78 -14.78
N VAL A 391 -12.28 -15.63 -14.38
CA VAL A 391 -11.83 -14.57 -15.30
C VAL A 391 -10.31 -14.58 -15.41
N THR A 392 -9.82 -14.80 -16.64
CA THR A 392 -8.42 -14.68 -17.03
C THR A 392 -8.18 -13.34 -17.71
N GLY A 393 -8.17 -12.27 -16.94
CA GLY A 393 -8.09 -10.89 -17.44
C GLY A 393 -8.24 -9.86 -16.32
N ASP A 394 -8.85 -8.72 -16.65
CA ASP A 394 -9.16 -7.69 -15.65
C ASP A 394 -10.27 -8.16 -14.69
N THR A 395 -9.99 -8.12 -13.39
CA THR A 395 -10.89 -8.59 -12.34
C THR A 395 -12.12 -7.69 -12.15
N LEU A 396 -12.09 -6.44 -12.65
CA LEU A 396 -13.24 -5.54 -12.64
C LEU A 396 -14.45 -6.16 -13.37
N PHE A 397 -14.22 -7.16 -14.24
CA PHE A 397 -15.26 -7.95 -14.90
C PHE A 397 -16.29 -8.50 -13.92
N TYR A 398 -15.91 -9.04 -12.75
CA TYR A 398 -16.86 -9.64 -11.79
C TYR A 398 -17.87 -8.61 -11.28
N LEU A 399 -17.40 -7.45 -10.83
CA LEU A 399 -18.26 -6.36 -10.37
C LEU A 399 -19.13 -5.84 -11.50
N LYS A 400 -18.57 -5.66 -12.70
CA LYS A 400 -19.29 -5.09 -13.84
C LYS A 400 -20.29 -6.06 -14.44
N ALA A 401 -20.06 -7.37 -14.36
CA ALA A 401 -20.99 -8.42 -14.77
C ALA A 401 -21.98 -8.82 -13.65
N ASP A 402 -21.73 -8.40 -12.41
CA ASP A 402 -22.46 -8.83 -11.20
C ASP A 402 -22.49 -10.37 -11.11
N ARG A 403 -21.30 -10.98 -11.15
CA ARG A 403 -21.10 -12.43 -11.02
C ARG A 403 -19.99 -12.74 -10.04
N LEU A 404 -20.12 -13.87 -9.34
CA LEU A 404 -19.15 -14.32 -8.34
C LEU A 404 -18.14 -15.31 -8.94
N PRO A 405 -16.93 -15.40 -8.37
CA PRO A 405 -15.98 -16.43 -8.74
C PRO A 405 -16.47 -17.80 -8.28
N ALA A 406 -16.21 -18.83 -9.07
CA ALA A 406 -16.56 -20.20 -8.68
C ALA A 406 -15.75 -20.70 -7.49
N ASN A 407 -14.49 -20.29 -7.41
CA ASN A 407 -13.56 -20.71 -6.38
C ASN A 407 -12.55 -19.60 -6.11
N LYS A 408 -11.62 -19.87 -5.18
CA LYS A 408 -10.74 -18.82 -4.67
C LYS A 408 -9.75 -18.22 -5.66
N TYR A 409 -9.54 -18.85 -6.82
CA TYR A 409 -8.57 -18.44 -7.83
C TYR A 409 -9.15 -17.43 -8.84
N PHE A 410 -9.83 -16.39 -8.35
CA PHE A 410 -10.58 -15.44 -9.17
C PHE A 410 -9.72 -14.63 -10.18
N THR A 411 -8.39 -14.61 -10.03
CA THR A 411 -7.43 -13.96 -10.92
C THR A 411 -6.32 -14.94 -11.29
N VAL A 412 -5.78 -14.82 -12.49
CA VAL A 412 -4.78 -15.76 -13.04
C VAL A 412 -3.36 -15.22 -12.88
N LEU A 413 -2.95 -14.97 -11.65
CA LEU A 413 -1.58 -14.58 -11.33
C LEU A 413 -0.76 -15.81 -10.94
N PRO A 414 0.50 -15.96 -11.40
CA PRO A 414 1.24 -17.21 -11.23
C PRO A 414 1.34 -17.74 -9.80
N TRP A 415 1.67 -16.86 -8.87
CA TRP A 415 1.80 -17.18 -7.46
C TRP A 415 0.45 -17.52 -6.82
N HIS A 416 -0.68 -17.03 -7.35
CA HIS A 416 -1.99 -17.45 -6.86
C HIS A 416 -2.21 -18.94 -7.07
N TYR A 417 -1.59 -19.56 -8.10
CA TYR A 417 -1.84 -20.94 -8.48
C TYR A 417 -0.89 -21.94 -7.82
N LYS A 418 0.06 -21.50 -6.99
CA LYS A 418 1.05 -22.39 -6.38
C LYS A 418 0.63 -22.77 -4.95
N PRO A 419 0.77 -24.05 -4.54
CA PRO A 419 1.18 -25.20 -5.35
C PRO A 419 0.11 -25.64 -6.35
N LEU A 420 0.53 -26.01 -7.56
CA LEU A 420 -0.37 -26.24 -8.69
C LEU A 420 -1.35 -27.40 -8.45
N ASP A 421 -0.90 -28.49 -7.83
CA ASP A 421 -1.75 -29.66 -7.58
C ASP A 421 -2.98 -29.34 -6.70
N LYS A 422 -2.79 -28.49 -5.68
CA LYS A 422 -3.87 -28.03 -4.80
C LYS A 422 -4.85 -27.14 -5.59
N THR A 423 -4.33 -26.29 -6.46
CA THR A 423 -5.13 -25.41 -7.32
C THR A 423 -5.94 -26.20 -8.33
N ILE A 424 -5.33 -27.19 -9.00
CA ILE A 424 -6.00 -28.12 -9.92
C ILE A 424 -7.15 -28.81 -9.20
N SER A 425 -6.88 -29.43 -8.05
CA SER A 425 -7.90 -30.12 -7.25
C SER A 425 -9.07 -29.19 -6.86
N THR A 426 -8.77 -27.94 -6.50
CA THR A 426 -9.81 -26.96 -6.14
C THR A 426 -10.66 -26.55 -7.35
N ILE A 427 -10.04 -26.25 -8.50
CA ILE A 427 -10.77 -25.88 -9.72
C ILE A 427 -11.62 -27.07 -10.21
N GLN A 428 -11.11 -28.29 -10.13
CA GLN A 428 -11.82 -29.48 -10.59
C GLN A 428 -12.97 -29.89 -9.67
N SER A 429 -12.82 -29.70 -8.35
CA SER A 429 -13.89 -29.96 -7.37
C SER A 429 -14.99 -28.91 -7.41
N ASN A 430 -14.65 -27.65 -7.76
CA ASN A 430 -15.63 -26.57 -7.92
C ASN A 430 -15.36 -25.79 -9.21
N ARG A 431 -15.80 -26.39 -10.32
CA ARG A 431 -15.63 -25.86 -11.69
C ARG A 431 -16.55 -24.67 -11.93
N PRO A 432 -16.06 -23.56 -12.52
CA PRO A 432 -16.93 -22.45 -12.92
C PRO A 432 -17.93 -22.87 -14.00
N ASP A 433 -19.08 -22.20 -14.03
CA ASP A 433 -20.03 -22.34 -15.12
C ASP A 433 -19.46 -21.76 -16.43
N TYR A 434 -18.68 -20.68 -16.30
CA TYR A 434 -18.02 -20.03 -17.42
C TYR A 434 -16.56 -19.64 -17.14
N TRP A 435 -15.70 -19.87 -18.12
CA TRP A 435 -14.41 -19.19 -18.21
C TRP A 435 -14.53 -17.97 -19.12
N VAL A 436 -14.03 -16.83 -18.64
CA VAL A 436 -13.96 -15.58 -19.40
C VAL A 436 -12.48 -15.23 -19.59
N ILE A 437 -11.99 -15.30 -20.82
CA ILE A 437 -10.56 -15.30 -21.09
C ILE A 437 -10.21 -14.12 -22.00
N ALA A 438 -9.25 -13.31 -21.56
CA ALA A 438 -8.52 -12.39 -22.43
C ALA A 438 -7.28 -13.12 -22.99
N PRO A 439 -7.23 -13.48 -24.29
CA PRO A 439 -6.10 -14.24 -24.85
C PRO A 439 -4.75 -13.51 -24.71
N SER A 440 -4.77 -12.18 -24.74
CA SER A 440 -3.59 -11.34 -24.49
C SER A 440 -3.05 -11.50 -23.06
N TYR A 441 -3.91 -11.76 -22.07
CA TYR A 441 -3.51 -12.04 -20.70
C TYR A 441 -2.87 -13.43 -20.58
N LEU A 442 -3.48 -14.46 -21.17
CA LEU A 442 -2.88 -15.81 -21.23
C LEU A 442 -1.51 -15.82 -21.91
N LYS A 443 -1.35 -15.06 -22.99
CA LYS A 443 -0.06 -14.94 -23.67
C LYS A 443 1.01 -14.31 -22.78
N ARG A 444 0.66 -13.31 -21.97
CA ARG A 444 1.58 -12.71 -21.00
C ARG A 444 2.04 -13.72 -19.94
N LEU A 445 1.16 -14.60 -19.47
CA LEU A 445 1.51 -15.64 -18.50
C LEU A 445 2.54 -16.64 -19.05
N SER A 446 2.42 -17.02 -20.32
CA SER A 446 3.31 -18.02 -20.93
C SER A 446 4.58 -17.46 -21.57
N GLN A 447 4.62 -16.17 -21.93
CA GLN A 447 5.70 -15.60 -22.74
C GLN A 447 6.43 -14.40 -22.12
N SER A 448 5.95 -13.84 -21.01
CA SER A 448 6.67 -12.74 -20.36
C SER A 448 7.85 -13.27 -19.55
N GLU A 449 9.01 -12.60 -19.67
CA GLU A 449 10.20 -12.87 -18.83
C GLU A 449 9.89 -12.72 -17.33
N GLU A 450 8.85 -11.95 -16.98
CA GLU A 450 8.46 -11.64 -15.60
C GLU A 450 7.66 -12.77 -14.93
N TRP A 451 6.73 -13.42 -15.65
CA TRP A 451 5.86 -14.45 -15.08
C TRP A 451 6.24 -15.86 -15.51
N ASN A 452 6.66 -16.05 -16.77
CA ASN A 452 7.14 -17.31 -17.36
C ASN A 452 6.55 -18.59 -16.74
N SER A 453 5.22 -18.72 -16.76
CA SER A 453 4.50 -19.82 -16.11
C SER A 453 3.65 -20.60 -17.12
N PRO A 454 4.29 -21.23 -18.13
CA PRO A 454 3.58 -21.96 -19.19
C PRO A 454 2.70 -23.09 -18.66
N GLU A 455 3.03 -23.67 -17.51
CA GLU A 455 2.23 -24.71 -16.86
C GLU A 455 0.83 -24.24 -16.45
N ILE A 456 0.65 -22.96 -16.11
CA ILE A 456 -0.67 -22.40 -15.77
C ILE A 456 -1.49 -22.21 -17.04
N THR A 457 -0.86 -21.71 -18.10
CA THR A 457 -1.51 -21.60 -19.41
C THR A 457 -1.92 -22.98 -19.94
N GLN A 458 -1.05 -23.99 -19.80
CA GLN A 458 -1.36 -25.37 -20.18
C GLN A 458 -2.54 -25.92 -19.37
N LEU A 459 -2.53 -25.75 -18.05
CA LEU A 459 -3.65 -26.15 -17.19
C LEU A 459 -4.99 -25.56 -17.66
N ILE A 460 -5.01 -24.25 -17.95
CA ILE A 460 -6.23 -23.58 -18.41
C ILE A 460 -6.67 -24.17 -19.76
N GLN A 461 -5.74 -24.33 -20.71
CA GLN A 461 -6.05 -24.92 -22.01
C GLN A 461 -6.59 -26.35 -21.90
N ASP A 462 -6.00 -27.18 -21.04
CA ASP A 462 -6.41 -28.55 -20.81
C ASP A 462 -7.83 -28.60 -20.20
N GLU A 463 -8.12 -27.77 -19.19
CA GLU A 463 -9.47 -27.69 -18.62
C GLU A 463 -10.49 -27.24 -19.67
N LEU A 464 -10.19 -26.20 -20.46
CA LEU A 464 -11.08 -25.72 -21.52
C LEU A 464 -11.40 -26.81 -22.55
N GLN A 465 -10.37 -27.51 -23.05
CA GLN A 465 -10.55 -28.57 -24.05
C GLN A 465 -11.32 -29.77 -23.51
N ARG A 466 -11.10 -30.11 -22.23
CA ARG A 466 -11.71 -31.28 -21.60
C ARG A 466 -13.17 -31.07 -21.19
N CYS A 467 -13.49 -29.88 -20.68
CA CYS A 467 -14.70 -29.65 -19.90
C CYS A 467 -15.57 -28.47 -20.36
N TYR A 468 -15.12 -27.69 -21.36
CA TYR A 468 -15.82 -26.48 -21.79
C TYR A 468 -15.99 -26.43 -23.31
N SER A 469 -16.97 -25.64 -23.75
CA SER A 469 -17.17 -25.29 -25.16
C SER A 469 -17.15 -23.78 -25.33
N LYS A 470 -16.44 -23.28 -26.34
CA LYS A 470 -16.44 -21.85 -26.68
C LYS A 470 -17.83 -21.43 -27.14
N LYS A 471 -18.45 -20.48 -26.43
CA LYS A 471 -19.79 -19.99 -26.74
C LYS A 471 -19.77 -18.76 -27.62
N ILE A 472 -18.87 -17.83 -27.33
CA ILE A 472 -18.74 -16.59 -28.08
C ILE A 472 -17.30 -16.07 -28.01
N GLU A 473 -16.90 -15.36 -29.06
CA GLU A 473 -15.61 -14.72 -29.20
C GLU A 473 -15.80 -13.26 -29.61
N PHE A 474 -15.13 -12.38 -28.88
CA PHE A 474 -14.99 -10.96 -29.10
C PHE A 474 -13.53 -10.67 -29.48
N PRO A 475 -13.20 -9.48 -30.01
CA PRO A 475 -11.84 -9.17 -30.49
C PRO A 475 -10.71 -9.49 -29.49
N ASP A 476 -10.93 -9.22 -28.19
CA ASP A 476 -9.93 -9.44 -27.13
C ASP A 476 -10.39 -10.42 -26.03
N TRP A 477 -11.56 -11.06 -26.19
CA TRP A 477 -12.17 -11.86 -25.13
C TRP A 477 -12.90 -13.08 -25.67
N GLN A 478 -12.85 -14.18 -24.92
CA GLN A 478 -13.55 -15.42 -25.24
C GLN A 478 -14.35 -15.87 -24.02
N ILE A 479 -15.57 -16.38 -24.25
CA ILE A 479 -16.40 -16.97 -23.20
C ILE A 479 -16.61 -18.44 -23.51
N TRP A 480 -16.26 -19.27 -22.54
CA TRP A 480 -16.36 -20.72 -22.60
C TRP A 480 -17.31 -21.21 -21.52
N GLN A 481 -18.23 -22.12 -21.87
CA GLN A 481 -19.25 -22.64 -20.94
C GLN A 481 -18.98 -24.11 -20.63
N LYS A 482 -19.15 -24.47 -19.36
CA LYS A 482 -19.01 -25.84 -18.84
C LYS A 482 -19.97 -26.79 -19.57
N ILE A 483 -19.46 -27.94 -19.99
CA ILE A 483 -20.23 -29.02 -20.64
C ILE A 483 -20.03 -30.39 -19.99
N CYS A 484 -19.00 -30.54 -19.15
CA CYS A 484 -18.83 -31.76 -18.37
C CYS A 484 -19.75 -31.75 -17.15
N LEU A 485 -20.20 -32.93 -16.71
CA LEU A 485 -21.05 -33.11 -15.53
C LEU A 485 -20.27 -32.74 -14.25
#